data_AF-A0A8E0S0F5-F1
#
_entry.id   AF-A0A8E0S0F5-F1
#
_cell.length_a   1.000
_cell.length_b   1.000
_cell.length_c   1.000
_cell.angle_alpha   90.00
_cell.angle_beta   90.00
_cell.angle_gamma   90.00
#
_symmetry.space_group_name_H-M   'P 1'
#
loop_
_entity.id
_entity.type
_entity.pdbx_description
1 polymer ?
#
loop_
_entity_poly.entity_id
_entity_poly.type
_entity_poly.pdbx_seq_one_letter_code
_entity_poly.pdbx_strand_id
1 'polypeptide(L)'
;MPAVDFRNASVTPQEWERYHRNKYDMAFMGRKLSEEISQQSKNLIKTTDAITDRSQEESTKQLKGRVHDILFWKTELEKEIHDMITENDLLLKEKRRLENALLESEIPFLICTENLNTRGQRGGIDHVVDEVDREITSEHMSDPETWAKAAQEVIVQGEMERKSSAELRTLIKNLLNETSRDLRHHHDLVCRAFERNIERMIAAKTELENQLKQTVEEIVLQEENIERLKEAVRAKDDPLKLAQTRLHLRSFRPNLDLCNDQASKCLLNEVELLTQSLDELLRQTVLAENKLKDLQDMQIFLEKDLDQKRETIHLETVRCLPRRSAYPSALRLQGYP
;
A
#
# COMPACT_ATOMS: atom_id res chain seq x y z
N MET A 1 -30.75 50.63 -53.75
CA MET A 1 -29.63 50.90 -54.68
C MET A 1 -28.92 52.17 -54.23
N PRO A 2 -27.59 52.32 -54.36
CA PRO A 2 -26.54 51.29 -54.34
C PRO A 2 -25.27 51.68 -53.52
N ALA A 3 -24.59 50.64 -53.02
CA ALA A 3 -23.15 50.39 -52.86
C ALA A 3 -22.14 51.49 -52.46
N VAL A 4 -21.41 51.24 -51.35
CA VAL A 4 -20.02 51.66 -51.18
C VAL A 4 -19.18 50.43 -50.82
N ASP A 5 -18.07 50.33 -51.53
CA ASP A 5 -17.19 49.19 -51.81
C ASP A 5 -16.14 49.03 -50.70
N PHE A 6 -16.29 47.98 -49.89
CA PHE A 6 -15.35 47.51 -48.87
C PHE A 6 -14.17 46.85 -49.58
N ARG A 7 -13.10 47.59 -49.90
CA ARG A 7 -11.83 46.99 -50.33
C ARG A 7 -11.04 46.50 -49.12
N ASN A 8 -11.61 45.45 -48.52
CA ASN A 8 -10.97 44.48 -47.66
C ASN A 8 -9.59 44.14 -48.23
N ALA A 9 -8.60 43.91 -47.36
CA ALA A 9 -7.59 42.90 -47.67
C ALA A 9 -8.38 41.62 -47.94
N SER A 10 -8.74 41.40 -49.21
CA SER A 10 -9.57 40.29 -49.63
C SER A 10 -8.67 39.08 -49.50
N VAL A 11 -8.68 38.51 -48.30
CA VAL A 11 -8.28 37.14 -48.05
C VAL A 11 -8.92 36.37 -49.18
N THR A 12 -8.09 35.86 -50.08
CA THR A 12 -8.62 35.14 -51.21
C THR A 12 -9.47 33.99 -50.66
N PRO A 13 -10.56 33.57 -51.33
CA PRO A 13 -11.35 32.44 -50.86
C PRO A 13 -10.47 31.23 -50.49
N GLN A 14 -9.34 31.07 -51.20
CA GLN A 14 -8.29 30.10 -50.93
C GLN A 14 -7.55 30.31 -49.59
N GLU A 15 -7.18 31.53 -49.22
CA GLU A 15 -6.54 31.83 -47.93
C GLU A 15 -7.52 31.72 -46.75
N TRP A 16 -8.79 32.08 -46.95
CA TRP A 16 -9.85 31.96 -45.95
C TRP A 16 -10.15 30.49 -45.70
N GLU A 17 -10.31 29.71 -46.76
CA GLU A 17 -10.45 28.26 -46.68
C GLU A 17 -9.22 27.63 -46.02
N ARG A 18 -8.01 28.04 -46.38
CA ARG A 18 -6.78 27.51 -45.79
C ARG A 18 -6.67 27.81 -44.30
N TYR A 19 -7.06 29.00 -43.85
CA TYR A 19 -7.06 29.36 -42.42
C TYR A 19 -8.10 28.54 -41.64
N HIS A 20 -9.34 28.47 -42.13
CA HIS A 20 -10.40 27.69 -41.48
C HIS A 20 -10.07 26.20 -41.48
N ARG A 21 -9.47 25.69 -42.56
CA ARG A 21 -9.00 24.31 -42.67
C ARG A 21 -7.86 24.03 -41.69
N ASN A 22 -6.85 24.90 -41.58
CA ASN A 22 -5.80 24.77 -40.56
C ASN A 22 -6.35 24.82 -39.13
N LYS A 23 -7.31 25.70 -38.85
CA LYS A 23 -7.90 25.83 -37.51
C LYS A 23 -8.76 24.61 -37.16
N TYR A 24 -9.50 24.10 -38.14
CA TYR A 24 -10.22 22.84 -38.04
C TYR A 24 -9.26 21.66 -37.82
N ASP A 25 -8.18 21.58 -38.59
CA ASP A 25 -7.17 20.53 -38.48
C ASP A 25 -6.47 20.56 -37.11
N MET A 26 -6.13 21.74 -36.58
CA MET A 26 -5.59 21.86 -35.21
C MET A 26 -6.60 21.45 -34.14
N ALA A 27 -7.85 21.89 -34.24
CA ALA A 27 -8.90 21.50 -33.28
C ALA A 27 -9.20 19.99 -33.36
N PHE A 28 -9.19 19.43 -34.56
CA PHE A 28 -9.35 18.00 -34.81
C PHE A 28 -8.19 17.20 -34.23
N MET A 29 -6.94 17.63 -34.46
CA MET A 29 -5.73 17.03 -33.88
C MET A 29 -5.73 17.12 -32.35
N GLY A 30 -6.10 18.27 -31.78
CA GLY A 30 -6.20 18.45 -30.33
C GLY A 30 -7.27 17.57 -29.68
N ARG A 31 -8.44 17.45 -30.32
CA ARG A 31 -9.52 16.54 -29.87
C ARG A 31 -9.07 15.09 -29.94
N LYS A 32 -8.45 14.69 -31.06
CA LYS A 32 -7.92 13.34 -31.26
C LYS A 32 -6.86 12.99 -30.21
N LEU A 33 -5.93 13.91 -29.92
CA LEU A 33 -4.92 13.72 -28.88
C LEU A 33 -5.55 13.59 -27.49
N SER A 34 -6.56 14.43 -27.17
CA SER A 34 -7.28 14.35 -25.90
C SER A 34 -8.08 13.05 -25.75
N GLU A 35 -8.70 12.57 -26.83
CA GLU A 35 -9.40 11.28 -26.87
C GLU A 35 -8.43 10.12 -26.67
N GLU A 36 -7.26 10.19 -27.31
CA GLU A 36 -6.21 9.18 -27.20
C GLU A 36 -5.60 9.14 -25.78
N ILE A 37 -5.34 10.30 -25.17
CA ILE A 37 -4.90 10.41 -23.76
C ILE A 37 -5.99 9.90 -22.80
N SER A 38 -7.25 10.21 -23.06
CA SER A 38 -8.37 9.72 -22.24
C SER A 38 -8.51 8.20 -22.37
N GLN A 39 -8.34 7.65 -23.56
CA GLN A 39 -8.37 6.21 -23.81
C GLN A 39 -7.18 5.50 -23.18
N GLN A 40 -5.97 6.07 -23.29
CA GLN A 40 -4.77 5.57 -22.62
C GLN A 40 -4.94 5.60 -21.10
N SER A 41 -5.48 6.68 -20.53
CA SER A 41 -5.79 6.76 -19.10
C SER A 41 -6.80 5.70 -18.68
N LYS A 42 -7.88 5.50 -19.43
CA LYS A 42 -8.87 4.44 -19.16
C LYS A 42 -8.25 3.05 -19.21
N ASN A 43 -7.38 2.80 -20.19
CA ASN A 43 -6.69 1.52 -20.31
C ASN A 43 -5.71 1.32 -19.16
N LEU A 44 -4.96 2.36 -18.78
CA LEU A 44 -4.01 2.35 -17.67
C LEU A 44 -4.71 2.11 -16.32
N ILE A 45 -5.86 2.75 -16.10
CA ILE A 45 -6.70 2.50 -14.91
C ILE A 45 -7.12 1.04 -14.88
N LYS A 46 -7.71 0.53 -15.98
CA LYS A 46 -8.14 -0.88 -16.06
C LYS A 46 -7.00 -1.87 -15.83
N THR A 47 -5.83 -1.62 -16.39
CA THR A 47 -4.67 -2.51 -16.20
C THR A 47 -4.12 -2.41 -14.78
N THR A 48 -4.08 -1.22 -14.20
CA THR A 48 -3.65 -0.99 -12.81
C THR A 48 -4.61 -1.64 -11.82
N ASP A 49 -5.91 -1.49 -12.02
CA ASP A 49 -6.96 -2.13 -11.21
C ASP A 49 -6.83 -3.65 -11.29
N ALA A 50 -6.71 -4.22 -12.50
CA ALA A 50 -6.54 -5.66 -12.68
C ALA A 50 -5.26 -6.22 -12.04
N ILE A 51 -4.16 -5.47 -12.05
CA ILE A 51 -2.91 -5.86 -11.37
C ILE A 51 -3.10 -5.78 -9.86
N THR A 52 -3.75 -4.72 -9.37
CA THR A 52 -4.01 -4.51 -7.94
C THR A 52 -4.91 -5.60 -7.38
N ASP A 53 -6.01 -5.90 -8.06
CA ASP A 53 -6.95 -6.97 -7.69
C ASP A 53 -6.25 -8.34 -7.64
N ARG A 54 -5.45 -8.65 -8.67
CA ARG A 54 -4.68 -9.90 -8.72
C ARG A 54 -3.66 -9.99 -7.58
N SER A 55 -2.93 -8.91 -7.31
CA SER A 55 -1.94 -8.86 -6.23
C SER A 55 -2.60 -8.98 -4.86
N GLN A 56 -3.78 -8.38 -4.68
CA GLN A 56 -4.57 -8.46 -3.47
C GLN A 56 -5.15 -9.87 -3.25
N GLU A 57 -5.64 -10.51 -4.32
CA GLU A 57 -6.12 -11.90 -4.28
C GLU A 57 -4.98 -12.87 -3.93
N GLU A 58 -3.80 -12.70 -4.54
CA GLU A 58 -2.62 -13.50 -4.25
C GLU A 58 -2.15 -13.32 -2.81
N SER A 59 -2.08 -12.08 -2.32
CA SER A 59 -1.73 -11.77 -0.93
C SER A 59 -2.73 -12.39 0.05
N THR A 60 -4.03 -12.30 -0.25
CA THR A 60 -5.10 -12.90 0.55
C THR A 60 -4.99 -14.42 0.58
N LYS A 61 -4.66 -15.05 -0.55
CA LYS A 61 -4.44 -16.49 -0.66
C LYS A 61 -3.24 -16.94 0.17
N GLN A 62 -2.10 -16.23 0.08
CA GLN A 62 -0.91 -16.54 0.87
C GLN A 62 -1.17 -16.37 2.37
N LEU A 63 -1.90 -15.32 2.77
CA LEU A 63 -2.31 -15.12 4.17
C LEU A 63 -3.22 -16.25 4.66
N LYS A 64 -4.20 -16.68 3.85
CA LYS A 64 -5.05 -17.84 4.17
C LYS A 64 -4.22 -19.12 4.35
N GLY A 65 -3.25 -19.36 3.47
CA GLY A 65 -2.32 -20.49 3.58
C GLY A 65 -1.56 -20.47 4.91
N ARG A 66 -0.94 -19.33 5.25
CA ARG A 66 -0.22 -19.18 6.53
C ARG A 66 -1.11 -19.37 7.76
N VAL A 67 -2.35 -18.84 7.72
CA VAL A 67 -3.30 -19.06 8.82
C VAL A 67 -3.64 -20.54 8.95
N HIS A 68 -3.84 -21.24 7.83
CA HIS A 68 -4.07 -22.68 7.85
C HIS A 68 -2.88 -23.45 8.45
N ASP A 69 -1.65 -23.13 8.02
CA ASP A 69 -0.43 -23.77 8.55
C ASP A 69 -0.27 -23.52 10.06
N ILE A 70 -0.48 -22.28 10.50
CA ILE A 70 -0.42 -21.92 11.94
C ILE A 70 -1.48 -22.69 12.74
N LEU A 71 -2.71 -22.77 12.23
CA LEU A 71 -3.78 -23.49 12.91
C LEU A 71 -3.50 -24.99 12.94
N PHE A 72 -2.99 -25.56 11.84
CA PHE A 72 -2.57 -26.95 11.76
C PHE A 72 -1.49 -27.28 12.79
N TRP A 73 -0.40 -26.49 12.84
CA TRP A 73 0.66 -26.70 13.82
C TRP A 73 0.20 -26.45 15.25
N LYS A 74 -0.69 -25.47 15.47
CA LYS A 74 -1.32 -25.27 16.77
C LYS A 74 -2.09 -26.52 17.20
N THR A 75 -2.94 -27.07 16.34
CA THR A 75 -3.72 -28.28 16.67
C THR A 75 -2.81 -29.46 16.94
N GLU A 76 -1.72 -29.61 16.19
CA GLU A 76 -0.83 -30.75 16.37
C GLU A 76 0.04 -30.62 17.62
N LEU A 77 0.47 -29.40 17.97
CA LEU A 77 1.11 -29.13 19.26
C LEU A 77 0.17 -29.34 20.44
N GLU A 78 -1.10 -28.91 20.32
CA GLU A 78 -2.12 -29.13 21.37
C GLU A 78 -2.39 -30.61 21.59
N LYS A 79 -2.46 -31.39 20.51
CA LYS A 79 -2.59 -32.84 20.56
C LYS A 79 -1.37 -33.50 21.20
N GLU A 80 -0.16 -33.13 20.79
CA GLU A 80 1.07 -33.68 21.38
C GLU A 80 1.20 -33.37 22.88
N ILE A 81 0.81 -32.16 23.29
CA ILE A 81 0.73 -31.79 24.72
C ILE A 81 -0.27 -32.69 25.45
N HIS A 82 -1.44 -32.94 24.85
CA HIS A 82 -2.44 -33.83 25.44
C HIS A 82 -1.91 -35.25 25.58
N ASP A 83 -1.29 -35.79 24.54
CA ASP A 83 -0.72 -37.13 24.52
C ASP A 83 0.36 -37.26 25.61
N MET A 84 1.26 -36.27 25.74
CA MET A 84 2.25 -36.22 26.84
C MET A 84 1.62 -36.13 28.23
N ILE A 85 0.52 -35.39 28.41
CA ILE A 85 -0.17 -35.32 29.71
C ILE A 85 -0.76 -36.70 30.04
N THR A 86 -1.39 -37.36 29.06
CA THR A 86 -1.94 -38.71 29.27
C THR A 86 -0.85 -39.74 29.58
N GLU A 87 0.30 -39.66 28.92
CA GLU A 87 1.45 -40.52 29.19
C GLU A 87 2.01 -40.26 30.59
N ASN A 88 2.18 -38.99 30.99
CA ASN A 88 2.60 -38.64 32.35
C ASN A 88 1.63 -39.18 33.41
N ASP A 89 0.32 -39.10 33.17
CA ASP A 89 -0.68 -39.64 34.09
C ASP A 89 -0.60 -41.17 34.20
N LEU A 90 -0.34 -41.87 33.09
CA LEU A 90 -0.10 -43.32 33.08
C LEU A 90 1.18 -43.65 33.86
N LEU A 91 2.29 -42.96 33.59
CA LEU A 91 3.56 -43.14 34.30
C LEU A 91 3.42 -42.87 35.81
N LEU A 92 2.67 -41.85 36.21
CA LEU A 92 2.40 -41.55 37.61
C LEU A 92 1.56 -42.65 38.28
N LYS A 93 0.58 -43.22 37.58
CA LYS A 93 -0.20 -44.37 38.08
C LYS A 93 0.68 -45.61 38.24
N GLU A 94 1.49 -45.92 37.24
CA GLU A 94 2.41 -47.05 37.27
C GLU A 94 3.46 -46.87 38.37
N LYS A 95 4.01 -45.66 38.53
CA LYS A 95 4.90 -45.32 39.64
C LYS A 95 4.24 -45.60 40.99
N ARG A 96 3.03 -45.09 41.23
CA ARG A 96 2.31 -45.35 42.49
C ARG A 96 2.03 -46.84 42.69
N ARG A 97 1.69 -47.58 41.63
CA ARG A 97 1.49 -49.03 41.70
C ARG A 97 2.78 -49.73 42.13
N LEU A 98 3.92 -49.36 41.55
CA LEU A 98 5.22 -49.92 41.88
C LEU A 98 5.67 -49.54 43.29
N GLU A 99 5.45 -48.30 43.73
CA GLU A 99 5.71 -47.84 45.10
C GLU A 99 4.85 -48.64 46.11
N ASN A 100 3.57 -48.84 45.82
CA ASN A 100 2.71 -49.67 46.66
C ASN A 100 3.12 -51.14 46.64
N ALA A 101 3.42 -51.71 45.47
CA ALA A 101 3.88 -53.08 45.35
C ALA A 101 5.20 -53.32 46.11
N LEU A 102 6.10 -52.34 46.08
CA LEU A 102 7.32 -52.34 46.86
C LEU A 102 7.01 -52.39 48.37
N LEU A 103 6.20 -51.45 48.87
CA LEU A 103 5.78 -51.42 50.27
C LEU A 103 5.10 -52.72 50.72
N GLU A 104 4.20 -53.27 49.90
CA GLU A 104 3.52 -54.54 50.21
C GLU A 104 4.48 -55.72 50.19
N SER A 105 5.50 -55.70 49.32
CA SER A 105 6.53 -56.75 49.25
C SER A 105 7.55 -56.71 50.39
N GLU A 106 7.69 -55.57 51.09
CA GLU A 106 8.60 -55.46 52.25
C GLU A 106 8.19 -56.40 53.39
N ILE A 107 6.89 -56.59 53.62
CA ILE A 107 6.41 -57.44 54.72
C ILE A 107 6.75 -58.92 54.48
N PRO A 108 6.38 -59.56 53.34
CA PRO A 108 6.82 -60.91 53.02
C PRO A 108 8.34 -61.07 53.01
N PHE A 109 9.08 -60.07 52.51
CA PHE A 109 10.54 -60.08 52.52
C PHE A 109 11.11 -60.13 53.95
N LEU A 110 10.59 -59.30 54.86
CA LEU A 110 10.97 -59.30 56.27
C LEU A 110 10.63 -60.64 56.96
N ILE A 111 9.46 -61.20 56.68
CA ILE A 111 9.05 -62.53 57.21
C ILE A 111 10.02 -63.61 56.74
N CYS A 112 10.36 -63.65 55.44
CA CYS A 112 11.34 -64.59 54.90
C CYS A 112 12.71 -64.40 55.55
N THR A 113 13.15 -63.15 55.72
CA THR A 113 14.42 -62.79 56.39
C THR A 113 14.46 -63.30 57.83
N GLU A 114 13.40 -63.05 58.60
CA GLU A 114 13.30 -63.46 60.01
C GLU A 114 13.23 -64.98 60.15
N ASN A 115 12.48 -65.66 59.28
CA ASN A 115 12.42 -67.12 59.24
C ASN A 115 13.78 -67.74 58.93
N LEU A 116 14.50 -67.25 57.91
CA LEU A 116 15.85 -67.72 57.58
C LEU A 116 16.83 -67.47 58.74
N ASN A 117 16.79 -66.29 59.36
CA ASN A 117 17.63 -65.96 60.51
C ASN A 117 17.37 -66.89 61.70
N THR A 118 16.09 -67.13 62.04
CA THR A 118 15.69 -67.99 63.16
C THR A 118 16.09 -69.44 62.91
N ARG A 119 15.88 -69.94 61.69
CA ARG A 119 16.26 -71.31 61.32
C ARG A 119 17.78 -71.47 61.24
N GLY A 120 18.52 -70.42 60.87
CA GLY A 120 19.98 -70.37 60.89
C GLY A 120 20.60 -70.49 62.28
N GLN A 121 19.84 -70.25 63.36
CA GLN A 121 20.30 -70.42 64.75
C GLN A 121 20.30 -71.87 65.23
N ARG A 122 19.77 -72.82 64.44
CA ARG A 122 19.86 -74.25 64.75
C ARG A 122 21.33 -74.67 64.79
N GLY A 123 21.70 -75.47 65.78
CA GLY A 123 23.08 -75.92 66.02
C GLY A 123 23.27 -77.42 65.86
N GLY A 124 24.53 -77.84 65.66
CA GLY A 124 24.88 -79.26 65.59
C GLY A 124 24.25 -79.98 64.40
N ILE A 125 23.75 -81.19 64.63
CA ILE A 125 23.16 -82.05 63.58
C ILE A 125 21.82 -81.51 63.04
N ASP A 126 21.18 -80.59 63.76
CA ASP A 126 19.89 -80.01 63.40
C ASP A 126 20.00 -78.79 62.46
N HIS A 127 21.23 -78.34 62.14
CA HIS A 127 21.48 -77.32 61.12
C HIS A 127 21.46 -77.94 59.71
N VAL A 128 20.26 -78.18 59.20
CA VAL A 128 20.03 -78.81 57.90
C VAL A 128 19.32 -77.84 56.97
N VAL A 129 19.83 -77.69 55.75
CA VAL A 129 19.14 -76.98 54.65
C VAL A 129 18.09 -77.92 54.07
N ASP A 130 16.87 -77.81 54.58
CA ASP A 130 15.77 -78.65 54.17
C ASP A 130 14.99 -78.03 52.99
N GLU A 131 13.88 -78.68 52.60
CA GLU A 131 13.00 -78.20 51.54
C GLU A 131 12.39 -76.84 51.88
N VAL A 132 12.08 -76.60 53.16
CA VAL A 132 11.50 -75.33 53.63
C VAL A 132 12.52 -74.20 53.50
N ASP A 133 13.80 -74.44 53.83
CA ASP A 133 14.85 -73.43 53.62
C ASP A 133 15.05 -73.09 52.14
N ARG A 134 14.91 -74.07 51.24
CA ARG A 134 15.02 -73.85 49.79
C ARG A 134 13.87 -73.01 49.24
N GLU A 135 12.64 -73.33 49.64
CA GLU A 135 11.46 -72.57 49.21
C GLU A 135 11.47 -71.14 49.77
N ILE A 136 11.80 -70.93 51.05
CA ILE A 136 11.91 -69.59 51.64
C ILE A 136 13.02 -68.77 50.96
N THR A 137 14.15 -69.40 50.61
CA THR A 137 15.24 -68.72 49.90
C THR A 137 14.84 -68.31 48.48
N SER A 138 14.05 -69.16 47.80
CA SER A 138 13.49 -68.88 46.48
C SER A 138 12.50 -67.72 46.52
N GLU A 139 11.65 -67.64 47.55
CA GLU A 139 10.71 -66.53 47.76
C GLU A 139 11.42 -65.21 48.15
N HIS A 140 12.49 -65.31 48.95
CA HIS A 140 13.25 -64.17 49.45
C HIS A 140 14.07 -63.44 48.37
N MET A 141 14.39 -64.10 47.25
CA MET A 141 15.26 -63.53 46.22
C MET A 141 14.61 -63.61 44.84
N SER A 142 14.37 -62.45 44.22
CA SER A 142 14.23 -62.40 42.77
C SER A 142 15.56 -62.81 42.13
N ASP A 143 15.53 -63.57 41.03
CA ASP A 143 16.77 -63.82 40.32
C ASP A 143 17.32 -62.49 39.73
N PRO A 144 18.65 -62.31 39.70
CA PRO A 144 19.26 -61.09 39.17
C PRO A 144 18.87 -60.80 37.71
N GLU A 145 18.51 -61.83 36.95
CA GLU A 145 18.17 -61.75 35.53
C GLU A 145 16.82 -61.06 35.30
N THR A 146 15.80 -61.40 36.09
CA THR A 146 14.46 -60.80 36.02
C THR A 146 14.49 -59.34 36.49
N TRP A 147 15.22 -59.03 37.57
CA TRP A 147 15.41 -57.65 38.01
C TRP A 147 16.14 -56.80 36.97
N ALA A 148 17.24 -57.34 36.42
CA ALA A 148 18.02 -56.64 35.40
C ALA A 148 17.19 -56.34 34.15
N LYS A 149 16.33 -57.27 33.72
CA LYS A 149 15.44 -57.08 32.58
C LYS A 149 14.41 -55.97 32.82
N ALA A 150 13.71 -56.00 33.96
CA ALA A 150 12.72 -54.98 34.30
C ALA A 150 13.34 -53.58 34.47
N ALA A 151 14.51 -53.50 35.12
CA ALA A 151 15.26 -52.24 35.24
C ALA A 151 15.71 -51.73 33.86
N GLN A 152 16.18 -52.61 32.98
CA GLN A 152 16.58 -52.26 31.63
C GLN A 152 15.40 -51.72 30.80
N GLU A 153 14.21 -52.33 30.91
CA GLU A 153 13.01 -51.86 30.20
C GLU A 153 12.61 -50.44 30.65
N VAL A 154 12.62 -50.16 31.96
CA VAL A 154 12.32 -48.81 32.49
C VAL A 154 13.38 -47.78 32.05
N ILE A 155 14.66 -48.16 32.05
CA ILE A 155 15.75 -47.28 31.58
C ILE A 155 15.56 -46.95 30.10
N VAL A 156 15.31 -47.95 29.26
CA VAL A 156 15.11 -47.75 27.81
C VAL A 156 13.91 -46.84 27.56
N GLN A 157 12.79 -47.06 28.27
CA GLN A 157 11.61 -46.22 28.13
C GLN A 157 11.89 -44.76 28.54
N GLY A 158 12.53 -44.55 29.69
CA GLY A 158 12.91 -43.21 30.13
C GLY A 158 13.91 -42.52 29.19
N GLU A 159 14.81 -43.27 28.55
CA GLU A 159 15.71 -42.73 27.52
C GLU A 159 14.96 -42.31 26.25
N MET A 160 13.98 -43.09 25.80
CA MET A 160 13.14 -42.76 24.65
C MET A 160 12.34 -41.48 24.89
N GLU A 161 11.64 -41.38 26.04
CA GLU A 161 10.87 -40.19 26.41
C GLU A 161 11.76 -38.94 26.53
N ARG A 162 12.95 -39.08 27.14
CA ARG A 162 13.93 -37.98 27.23
C ARG A 162 14.37 -37.52 25.84
N LYS A 163 14.57 -38.45 24.90
CA LYS A 163 14.96 -38.14 23.52
C LYS A 163 13.84 -37.41 22.78
N SER A 164 12.61 -37.91 22.84
CA SER A 164 11.43 -37.26 22.25
C SER A 164 11.22 -35.84 22.79
N SER A 165 11.37 -35.65 24.10
CA SER A 165 11.29 -34.33 24.74
C SER A 165 12.38 -33.37 24.27
N ALA A 166 13.60 -33.86 24.01
CA ALA A 166 14.70 -33.05 23.49
C ALA A 166 14.47 -32.64 22.02
N GLU A 167 13.92 -33.55 21.21
CA GLU A 167 13.56 -33.30 19.82
C GLU A 167 12.44 -32.25 19.72
N LEU A 168 11.39 -32.35 20.52
CA LEU A 168 10.29 -31.37 20.57
C LEU A 168 10.80 -29.97 20.96
N ARG A 169 11.63 -29.87 22.00
CA ARG A 169 12.23 -28.59 22.43
C ARG A 169 13.08 -27.95 21.32
N THR A 170 13.78 -28.78 20.54
CA THR A 170 14.56 -28.31 19.39
C THR A 170 13.65 -27.79 18.28
N LEU A 171 12.55 -28.51 17.97
CA LEU A 171 11.57 -28.10 16.98
C LEU A 171 10.90 -26.77 17.35
N ILE A 172 10.43 -26.63 18.60
CA ILE A 172 9.82 -25.39 19.11
C ILE A 172 10.80 -24.22 18.97
N LYS A 173 12.07 -24.42 19.32
CA LYS A 173 13.10 -23.38 19.19
C LYS A 173 13.31 -22.96 17.74
N ASN A 174 13.32 -23.91 16.80
CA ASN A 174 13.47 -23.61 15.38
C ASN A 174 12.25 -22.85 14.85
N LEU A 175 11.03 -23.29 15.17
CA LEU A 175 9.79 -22.63 14.76
C LEU A 175 9.69 -21.19 15.29
N LEU A 176 10.02 -20.96 16.56
CA LEU A 176 10.07 -19.62 17.14
C LEU A 176 11.08 -18.72 16.42
N ASN A 177 12.23 -19.26 16.03
CA ASN A 177 13.25 -18.52 15.31
C ASN A 177 12.79 -18.15 13.89
N GLU A 178 12.23 -19.11 13.14
CA GLU A 178 11.70 -18.91 11.79
C GLU A 178 10.56 -17.90 11.78
N THR A 179 9.54 -18.10 12.60
CA THR A 179 8.38 -17.20 12.70
C THR A 179 8.78 -15.79 13.09
N SER A 180 9.71 -15.63 14.04
CA SER A 180 10.20 -14.31 14.46
C SER A 180 11.01 -13.61 13.38
N ARG A 181 11.83 -14.37 12.62
CA ARG A 181 12.57 -13.85 11.46
C ARG A 181 11.60 -13.41 10.36
N ASP A 182 10.60 -14.22 10.04
CA ASP A 182 9.62 -13.92 8.99
C ASP A 182 8.81 -12.68 9.34
N LEU A 183 8.33 -12.56 10.57
CA LEU A 183 7.61 -11.39 11.05
C LEU A 183 8.46 -10.12 10.92
N ARG A 184 9.75 -10.21 11.28
CA ARG A 184 10.68 -9.09 11.11
C ARG A 184 10.94 -8.77 9.64
N HIS A 185 11.11 -9.78 8.80
CA HIS A 185 11.30 -9.60 7.37
C HIS A 185 10.11 -8.90 6.72
N HIS A 186 8.88 -9.32 7.04
CA HIS A 186 7.66 -8.65 6.57
C HIS A 186 7.58 -7.21 7.06
N HIS A 187 7.96 -6.96 8.31
CA HIS A 187 8.03 -5.61 8.84
C HIS A 187 8.96 -4.72 7.98
N ASP A 188 10.17 -5.19 7.71
CA ASP A 188 11.19 -4.47 6.94
C ASP A 188 10.79 -4.29 5.46
N LEU A 189 10.08 -5.25 4.86
CA LEU A 189 9.52 -5.12 3.51
C LEU A 189 8.48 -3.99 3.44
N VAL A 190 7.57 -3.94 4.40
CA VAL A 190 6.53 -2.90 4.45
C VAL A 190 7.14 -1.53 4.73
N CYS A 191 8.13 -1.42 5.61
CA CYS A 191 8.84 -0.16 5.86
C CYS A 191 9.53 0.36 4.59
N ARG A 192 10.23 -0.51 3.85
CA ARG A 192 10.82 -0.16 2.55
C ARG A 192 9.77 0.24 1.50
N ALA A 193 8.58 -0.36 1.53
CA ALA A 193 7.48 0.03 0.64
C ALA A 193 6.95 1.44 0.98
N PHE A 194 6.80 1.76 2.26
CA PHE A 194 6.46 3.13 2.71
C PHE A 194 7.52 4.14 2.25
N GLU A 195 8.81 3.87 2.48
CA GLU A 195 9.90 4.76 2.06
C GLU A 195 9.85 5.06 0.55
N ARG A 196 9.70 4.02 -0.30
CA ARG A 196 9.57 4.18 -1.75
C ARG A 196 8.33 4.98 -2.15
N ASN A 197 7.20 4.78 -1.47
CA ASN A 197 5.97 5.53 -1.75
C ASN A 197 6.12 7.01 -1.36
N ILE A 198 6.73 7.29 -0.21
CA ILE A 198 7.04 8.66 0.23
C ILE A 198 7.96 9.34 -0.79
N GLU A 199 9.02 8.67 -1.26
CA GLU A 199 9.91 9.20 -2.30
C GLU A 199 9.14 9.54 -3.58
N ARG A 200 8.27 8.64 -4.04
CA ARG A 200 7.40 8.89 -5.22
C ARG A 200 6.45 10.07 -4.99
N MET A 201 5.86 10.18 -3.80
CA MET A 201 4.96 11.29 -3.45
C MET A 201 5.70 12.63 -3.37
N ILE A 202 6.92 12.66 -2.84
CA ILE A 202 7.76 13.85 -2.81
C ILE A 202 8.14 14.27 -4.23
N ALA A 203 8.52 13.33 -5.10
CA ALA A 203 8.82 13.62 -6.49
C ALA A 203 7.61 14.19 -7.24
N ALA A 204 6.43 13.57 -7.08
CA ALA A 204 5.18 14.06 -7.67
C ALA A 204 4.79 15.44 -7.14
N LYS A 205 4.93 15.67 -5.83
CA LYS A 205 4.70 16.98 -5.20
C LYS A 205 5.64 18.04 -5.80
N THR A 206 6.93 17.72 -5.98
CA THR A 206 7.91 18.66 -6.55
C THR A 206 7.56 19.03 -8.00
N GLU A 207 7.11 18.06 -8.78
CA GLU A 207 6.65 18.30 -10.16
C GLU A 207 5.41 19.20 -10.20
N LEU A 208 4.42 18.94 -9.32
CA LEU A 208 3.23 19.79 -9.18
C LEU A 208 3.59 21.22 -8.73
N GLU A 209 4.55 21.38 -7.81
CA GLU A 209 5.05 22.71 -7.40
C GLU A 209 5.70 23.46 -8.57
N ASN A 210 6.45 22.76 -9.44
CA ASN A 210 7.02 23.34 -10.65
C ASN A 210 5.94 23.75 -11.67
N GLN A 211 4.93 22.90 -11.89
CA GLN A 211 3.82 23.20 -12.80
C GLN A 211 2.96 24.37 -12.29
N LEU A 212 2.73 24.45 -10.97
CA LEU A 212 2.03 25.57 -10.36
C LEU A 212 2.81 26.86 -10.57
N LYS A 213 4.13 26.85 -10.35
CA LYS A 213 4.98 28.02 -10.61
C LYS A 213 4.88 28.49 -12.06
N GLN A 214 4.97 27.58 -13.03
CA GLN A 214 4.84 27.90 -14.45
C GLN A 214 3.46 28.48 -14.78
N THR A 215 2.39 27.89 -14.23
CA THR A 215 1.01 28.36 -14.45
C THR A 215 0.82 29.77 -13.89
N VAL A 216 1.35 30.06 -12.71
CA VAL A 216 1.30 31.41 -12.10
C VAL A 216 2.08 32.42 -12.94
N GLU A 217 3.26 32.06 -13.45
CA GLU A 217 4.03 32.91 -14.38
C GLU A 217 3.24 33.18 -15.68
N GLU A 218 2.59 32.17 -16.26
CA GLU A 218 1.71 32.32 -17.43
C GLU A 218 0.50 33.23 -17.16
N ILE A 219 -0.11 33.14 -15.97
CA ILE A 219 -1.21 34.02 -15.54
C ILE A 219 -0.77 35.48 -15.58
N VAL A 220 0.38 35.81 -14.97
CA VAL A 220 0.91 37.18 -14.95
C VAL A 220 1.13 37.70 -16.37
N LEU A 221 1.78 36.91 -17.23
CA LEU A 221 2.02 37.29 -18.63
C LEU A 221 0.70 37.49 -19.40
N GLN A 222 -0.32 36.70 -19.09
CA GLN A 222 -1.63 36.79 -19.73
C GLN A 222 -2.43 38.00 -19.26
N GLU A 223 -2.35 38.36 -17.97
CA GLU A 223 -2.91 39.61 -17.43
C GLU A 223 -2.27 40.84 -18.08
N GLU A 224 -0.94 40.86 -18.20
CA GLU A 224 -0.21 41.92 -18.92
C GLU A 224 -0.60 42.00 -20.40
N ASN A 225 -0.86 40.85 -21.05
CA ASN A 225 -1.32 40.81 -22.43
C ASN A 225 -2.75 41.38 -22.57
N ILE A 226 -3.66 41.05 -21.64
CA ILE A 226 -5.02 41.59 -21.61
C ILE A 226 -4.99 43.11 -21.42
N GLU A 227 -4.14 43.64 -20.54
CA GLU A 227 -4.02 45.09 -20.36
C GLU A 227 -3.50 45.79 -21.63
N ARG A 228 -2.49 45.21 -22.30
CA ARG A 228 -2.02 45.71 -23.61
C ARG A 228 -3.10 45.67 -24.69
N LEU A 229 -3.93 44.62 -24.73
CA LEU A 229 -5.06 44.52 -25.65
C LEU A 229 -6.12 45.58 -25.34
N LYS A 230 -6.47 45.82 -24.07
CA LYS A 230 -7.40 46.87 -23.66
C LYS A 230 -6.89 48.27 -24.02
N GLU A 231 -5.60 48.53 -23.86
CA GLU A 231 -4.97 49.78 -24.32
C GLU A 231 -5.08 49.96 -25.84
N ALA A 232 -4.82 48.90 -26.61
CA ALA A 232 -4.97 48.92 -28.07
C ALA A 232 -6.43 49.15 -28.50
N VAL A 233 -7.40 48.54 -27.80
CA VAL A 233 -8.84 48.77 -28.00
C VAL A 233 -9.17 50.26 -27.78
N ARG A 234 -8.76 50.85 -26.64
CA ARG A 234 -8.99 52.29 -26.36
C ARG A 234 -8.38 53.19 -27.44
N ALA A 235 -7.14 52.90 -27.85
CA ALA A 235 -6.43 53.67 -28.88
C ALA A 235 -7.13 53.64 -30.26
N LYS A 236 -7.97 52.63 -30.54
CA LYS A 236 -8.76 52.51 -31.78
C LYS A 236 -10.21 52.97 -31.64
N ASP A 237 -10.81 52.79 -30.46
CA ASP A 237 -12.19 53.19 -30.16
C ASP A 237 -12.37 54.72 -30.17
N ASP A 238 -11.41 55.47 -29.60
CA ASP A 238 -11.45 56.94 -29.58
C ASP A 238 -11.47 57.58 -30.98
N PRO A 239 -10.55 57.27 -31.91
CA PRO A 239 -10.61 57.81 -33.27
C PRO A 239 -11.84 57.29 -34.05
N LEU A 240 -12.32 56.08 -33.78
CA LEU A 240 -13.54 55.56 -34.40
C LEU A 240 -14.76 56.39 -34.02
N LYS A 241 -14.95 56.69 -32.73
CA LYS A 241 -16.04 57.57 -32.24
C LYS A 241 -15.96 58.96 -32.86
N LEU A 242 -14.75 59.51 -33.01
CA LEU A 242 -14.54 60.81 -33.64
C LEU A 242 -14.93 60.78 -35.13
N ALA A 243 -14.52 59.74 -35.86
CA ALA A 243 -14.86 59.56 -37.27
C ALA A 243 -16.38 59.35 -37.48
N GLN A 244 -17.02 58.54 -36.63
CA GLN A 244 -18.47 58.34 -36.61
C GLN A 244 -19.23 59.65 -36.31
N THR A 245 -18.78 60.41 -35.31
CA THR A 245 -19.39 61.72 -34.97
C THR A 245 -19.27 62.70 -36.13
N ARG A 246 -18.09 62.78 -36.78
CA ARG A 246 -17.88 63.62 -37.98
C ARG A 246 -18.80 63.21 -39.11
N LEU A 247 -18.98 61.91 -39.35
CA LEU A 247 -19.86 61.38 -40.39
C LEU A 247 -21.34 61.70 -40.08
N HIS A 248 -21.76 61.53 -38.83
CA HIS A 248 -23.11 61.87 -38.36
C HIS A 248 -23.42 63.35 -38.55
N LEU A 249 -22.51 64.25 -38.19
CA LEU A 249 -22.73 65.69 -38.41
C LEU A 249 -22.86 66.05 -39.90
N ARG A 250 -22.14 65.35 -40.78
CA ARG A 250 -22.23 65.55 -42.23
C ARG A 250 -23.57 65.08 -42.82
N SER A 251 -24.29 64.16 -42.18
CA SER A 251 -25.60 63.70 -42.65
C SER A 251 -26.73 64.72 -42.49
N PHE A 252 -26.50 65.82 -41.75
CA PHE A 252 -27.48 66.91 -41.55
C PHE A 252 -27.23 68.14 -42.42
N ARG A 253 -26.33 68.07 -43.39
CA ARG A 253 -26.09 69.19 -44.31
C ARG A 253 -27.34 69.45 -45.17
N PRO A 254 -27.80 70.71 -45.30
CA PRO A 254 -29.02 71.01 -46.04
C PRO A 254 -28.81 70.99 -47.56
N ASN A 255 -29.83 70.56 -48.31
CA ASN A 255 -29.93 70.67 -49.76
C ASN A 255 -28.71 70.12 -50.53
N LEU A 256 -28.10 70.94 -51.38
CA LEU A 256 -26.97 70.60 -52.26
C LEU A 256 -25.65 70.36 -51.49
N ASP A 257 -25.56 70.77 -50.22
CA ASP A 257 -24.37 70.54 -49.38
C ASP A 257 -24.29 69.10 -48.86
N LEU A 258 -25.38 68.33 -48.97
CA LEU A 258 -25.39 66.88 -48.73
C LEU A 258 -24.83 66.14 -49.96
N CYS A 259 -23.58 66.41 -50.28
CA CYS A 259 -22.88 65.80 -51.41
C CYS A 259 -21.94 64.68 -50.95
N ASN A 260 -21.86 63.59 -51.73
CA ASN A 260 -20.96 62.46 -51.48
C ASN A 260 -19.52 62.81 -51.93
N ASP A 261 -18.93 63.78 -51.23
CA ASP A 261 -17.60 64.29 -51.50
C ASP A 261 -16.48 63.34 -51.06
N GLN A 262 -15.27 63.63 -51.51
CA GLN A 262 -14.10 62.78 -51.23
C GLN A 262 -13.85 62.59 -49.71
N ALA A 263 -14.07 63.64 -48.92
CA ALA A 263 -13.90 63.59 -47.47
C ALA A 263 -14.92 62.64 -46.81
N SER A 264 -16.16 62.60 -47.27
CA SER A 264 -17.17 61.65 -46.76
C SER A 264 -16.81 60.20 -47.12
N LYS A 265 -16.28 59.96 -48.32
CA LYS A 265 -15.79 58.64 -48.73
C LYS A 265 -14.59 58.17 -47.90
N CYS A 266 -13.63 59.05 -47.63
CA CYS A 266 -12.48 58.73 -46.78
C CYS A 266 -12.91 58.44 -45.33
N LEU A 267 -13.84 59.23 -44.75
CA LEU A 267 -14.37 58.98 -43.41
C LEU A 267 -15.13 57.65 -43.31
N LEU A 268 -15.92 57.29 -44.32
CA LEU A 268 -16.60 55.99 -44.37
C LEU A 268 -15.58 54.83 -44.33
N ASN A 269 -14.55 54.90 -45.15
CA ASN A 269 -13.49 53.88 -45.19
C ASN A 269 -12.67 53.85 -43.89
N GLU A 270 -12.41 54.99 -43.27
CA GLU A 270 -11.73 55.07 -41.97
C GLU A 270 -12.56 54.42 -40.86
N VAL A 271 -13.86 54.73 -40.79
CA VAL A 271 -14.79 54.08 -39.84
C VAL A 271 -14.83 52.58 -40.05
N GLU A 272 -14.90 52.12 -41.30
CA GLU A 272 -14.90 50.70 -41.66
C GLU A 272 -13.62 49.98 -41.17
N LEU A 273 -12.44 50.50 -41.52
CA LEU A 273 -11.16 49.90 -41.14
C LEU A 273 -10.94 49.90 -39.62
N LEU A 274 -11.30 50.99 -38.95
CA LEU A 274 -11.23 51.08 -37.49
C LEU A 274 -12.19 50.11 -36.81
N THR A 275 -13.40 49.93 -37.36
CA THR A 275 -14.39 48.96 -36.83
C THR A 275 -13.86 47.54 -36.96
N GLN A 276 -13.36 47.13 -38.13
CA GLN A 276 -12.79 45.79 -38.33
C GLN A 276 -11.59 45.52 -37.41
N SER A 277 -10.69 46.52 -37.26
CA SER A 277 -9.54 46.41 -36.35
C SER A 277 -9.97 46.33 -34.89
N LEU A 278 -11.01 47.07 -34.49
CA LEU A 278 -11.55 47.05 -33.14
C LEU A 278 -12.21 45.70 -32.83
N ASP A 279 -13.01 45.16 -33.76
CA ASP A 279 -13.66 43.85 -33.62
C ASP A 279 -12.64 42.72 -33.43
N GLU A 280 -11.52 42.74 -34.18
CA GLU A 280 -10.46 41.74 -34.01
C GLU A 280 -9.74 41.90 -32.66
N LEU A 281 -9.45 43.13 -32.21
CA LEU A 281 -8.84 43.36 -30.89
C LEU A 281 -9.77 42.93 -29.76
N LEU A 282 -11.08 43.20 -29.86
CA LEU A 282 -12.08 42.73 -28.91
C LEU A 282 -12.17 41.20 -28.90
N ARG A 283 -12.15 40.55 -30.07
CA ARG A 283 -12.14 39.09 -30.18
C ARG A 283 -10.90 38.49 -29.53
N GLN A 284 -9.73 39.09 -29.73
CA GLN A 284 -8.48 38.65 -29.09
C GLN A 284 -8.51 38.87 -27.58
N THR A 285 -9.11 39.96 -27.11
CA THR A 285 -9.30 40.23 -25.67
C THR A 285 -10.14 39.13 -25.03
N VAL A 286 -11.28 38.78 -25.63
CA VAL A 286 -12.15 37.69 -25.12
C VAL A 286 -11.43 36.34 -25.12
N LEU A 287 -10.65 36.02 -26.15
CA LEU A 287 -9.84 34.80 -26.16
C LEU A 287 -8.79 34.80 -25.06
N ALA A 288 -8.15 35.96 -24.83
CA ALA A 288 -7.15 36.11 -23.80
C ALA A 288 -7.73 35.98 -22.39
N GLU A 289 -8.91 36.58 -22.14
CA GLU A 289 -9.65 36.47 -20.88
C GLU A 289 -10.11 35.03 -20.60
N ASN A 290 -10.60 34.31 -21.62
CA ASN A 290 -10.97 32.90 -21.47
C ASN A 290 -9.74 32.04 -21.12
N LYS A 291 -8.60 32.26 -21.78
CA LYS A 291 -7.35 31.55 -21.48
C LYS A 291 -6.84 31.86 -20.07
N LEU A 292 -6.96 33.11 -19.61
CA LEU A 292 -6.64 33.49 -18.23
C LEU A 292 -7.51 32.71 -17.23
N LYS A 293 -8.82 32.62 -17.50
CA LYS A 293 -9.74 31.84 -16.66
C LYS A 293 -9.35 30.36 -16.61
N ASP A 294 -9.03 29.74 -17.75
CA ASP A 294 -8.59 28.35 -17.81
C ASP A 294 -7.31 28.11 -16.98
N LEU A 295 -6.37 29.08 -17.01
CA LEU A 295 -5.14 29.03 -16.22
C LEU A 295 -5.42 29.16 -14.71
N GLN A 296 -6.34 30.06 -14.32
CA GLN A 296 -6.76 30.22 -12.92
C GLN A 296 -7.47 28.96 -12.39
N ASP A 297 -8.32 28.33 -13.20
CA ASP A 297 -8.96 27.05 -12.85
C ASP A 297 -7.91 25.94 -12.68
N MET A 298 -6.89 25.90 -13.54
CA MET A 298 -5.76 24.97 -13.42
C MET A 298 -4.93 25.23 -12.15
N GLN A 299 -4.68 26.49 -11.80
CA GLN A 299 -3.97 26.87 -10.58
C GLN A 299 -4.67 26.28 -9.34
N ILE A 300 -5.98 26.50 -9.21
CA ILE A 300 -6.78 26.00 -8.07
C ILE A 300 -6.72 24.46 -8.01
N PHE A 301 -6.77 23.80 -9.17
CA PHE A 301 -6.65 22.34 -9.23
C PHE A 301 -5.28 21.84 -8.74
N LEU A 302 -4.19 22.48 -9.18
CA LEU A 302 -2.82 22.13 -8.78
C LEU A 302 -2.60 22.36 -7.28
N GLU A 303 -3.07 23.48 -6.74
CA GLU A 303 -2.99 23.80 -5.30
C GLU A 303 -3.71 22.74 -4.46
N LYS A 304 -4.91 22.32 -4.89
CA LYS A 304 -5.66 21.28 -4.19
C LYS A 304 -4.96 19.92 -4.20
N ASP A 305 -4.40 19.48 -5.34
CA ASP A 305 -3.67 18.20 -5.38
C ASP A 305 -2.38 18.28 -4.55
N LEU A 306 -1.69 19.43 -4.55
CA LEU A 306 -0.53 19.67 -3.68
C LEU A 306 -0.86 19.53 -2.20
N ASP A 307 -1.97 20.09 -1.75
CA ASP A 307 -2.41 19.97 -0.36
C ASP A 307 -2.70 18.50 0.00
N GLN A 308 -3.37 17.76 -0.89
CA GLN A 308 -3.59 16.33 -0.71
C GLN A 308 -2.28 15.53 -0.64
N LYS A 309 -1.29 15.84 -1.48
CA LYS A 309 0.04 15.20 -1.40
C LYS A 309 0.73 15.52 -0.09
N ARG A 310 0.69 16.78 0.36
CA ARG A 310 1.30 17.23 1.63
C ARG A 310 0.68 16.51 2.82
N GLU A 311 -0.64 16.39 2.86
CA GLU A 311 -1.37 15.64 3.88
C GLU A 311 -0.97 14.16 3.88
N THR A 312 -0.93 13.53 2.71
CA THR A 312 -0.57 12.11 2.57
C THR A 312 0.87 11.85 3.04
N ILE A 313 1.82 12.68 2.61
CA ILE A 313 3.22 12.58 3.06
C ILE A 313 3.32 12.75 4.57
N HIS A 314 2.60 13.72 5.15
CA HIS A 314 2.59 13.94 6.59
C HIS A 314 2.00 12.75 7.36
N LEU A 315 0.91 12.16 6.88
CA LEU A 315 0.32 10.96 7.50
C LEU A 315 1.32 9.79 7.51
N GLU A 316 1.98 9.52 6.39
CA GLU A 316 2.91 8.40 6.30
C GLU A 316 4.18 8.62 7.14
N THR A 317 4.76 9.83 7.09
CA THR A 317 6.01 10.18 7.79
C THR A 317 5.84 10.38 9.30
N VAL A 318 4.77 11.02 9.74
CA VAL A 318 4.58 11.41 11.15
C VAL A 318 3.71 10.41 11.91
N ARG A 319 2.77 9.72 11.25
CA ARG A 319 1.88 8.77 11.94
C ARG A 319 2.25 7.32 11.70
N CYS A 320 2.40 6.91 10.45
CA CYS A 320 2.60 5.49 10.11
C CYS A 320 4.00 5.00 10.47
N LEU A 321 5.06 5.61 9.93
CA LEU A 321 6.43 5.16 10.15
C LEU A 321 6.87 5.17 11.63
N PRO A 322 6.55 6.20 12.46
CA PRO A 322 6.95 6.20 13.86
C PRO A 322 6.29 5.08 14.67
N ARG A 323 5.01 4.77 14.40
CA ARG A 323 4.34 3.62 15.04
C ARG A 323 5.02 2.29 14.68
N ARG A 324 5.51 2.19 13.45
CA ARG A 324 6.25 1.03 12.97
C ARG A 324 7.65 0.95 13.59
N SER A 325 8.30 2.05 13.91
CA SER A 325 9.62 2.04 14.57
C SER A 325 9.64 1.31 15.92
N ALA A 326 8.48 1.22 16.59
CA ALA A 326 8.31 0.48 17.84
C ALA A 326 8.18 -1.06 17.64
N TYR A 327 8.27 -1.56 16.41
CA TYR A 327 8.13 -2.99 16.14
C TYR A 327 9.27 -3.80 16.77
N PRO A 328 8.95 -4.89 17.50
CA PRO A 328 9.93 -5.63 18.28
C PRO A 328 11.03 -6.25 17.42
N SER A 329 12.20 -6.46 18.03
CA SER A 329 13.29 -7.24 17.44
C SER A 329 12.89 -8.71 17.33
N ALA A 330 13.55 -9.46 16.44
CA ALA A 330 13.32 -10.90 16.32
C ALA A 330 13.57 -11.63 17.66
N LEU A 331 14.54 -11.19 18.46
CA LEU A 331 14.80 -11.74 19.79
C LEU A 331 13.63 -11.50 20.75
N ARG A 332 13.04 -10.30 20.73
CA ARG A 332 11.89 -9.97 21.58
C ARG A 332 10.63 -10.72 21.17
N LEU A 333 10.46 -11.00 19.87
CA LEU A 333 9.39 -11.86 19.35
C LEU A 333 9.53 -13.33 19.79
N GLN A 334 10.76 -13.79 20.04
CA GLN A 334 11.04 -15.12 20.62
C GLN A 334 10.79 -15.19 22.13
N GLY A 335 10.44 -14.07 22.78
CA GLY A 335 10.19 -14.00 24.22
C GLY A 335 11.41 -13.62 25.07
N TYR A 336 12.54 -13.27 24.45
CA TYR A 336 13.69 -12.72 25.19
C TYR A 336 13.42 -11.25 25.59
N PRO A 337 13.87 -10.81 26.78
CA PRO A 337 13.64 -9.45 27.28
C PRO A 337 14.26 -8.36 26.40
#